data_AF-A0A6J7FFA7-F1
#
_entry.id   AF-A0A6J7FFA7-F1
#
_cell.length_a   1.000
_cell.length_b   1.000
_cell.length_c   1.000
_cell.angle_alpha   90.00
_cell.angle_beta   90.00
_cell.angle_gamma   90.00
#
_symmetry.space_group_name_H-M   'P 1'
#
loop_
_entity.id
_entity.type
_entity.pdbx_description
1 polymer ?
#
loop_
_entity_poly.entity_id
_entity_poly.type
_entity_poly.pdbx_seq_one_letter_code
_entity_poly.pdbx_strand_id
1 'polypeptide(L)' 'MEQSIPSDLVFECPRCAEPIVARFYGPCEPCRDALRAAFAAEARDVEVEEYVPKMNVTPNAVASKE' A
#
# COMPACT_ATOMS: atom_id res chain seq x y z
N MET A 1 -2.00 8.22 -25.91
CA MET A 1 -0.98 8.90 -25.08
C MET A 1 -0.17 7.81 -24.38
N GLU A 2 0.84 7.27 -25.06
CA GLU A 2 1.74 6.27 -24.46
C GLU A 2 2.92 7.06 -23.87
N GLN A 3 2.94 7.26 -22.56
CA GLN A 3 4.07 7.95 -21.91
C GLN A 3 5.11 6.89 -21.55
N SER A 4 6.22 6.87 -22.28
CA SER A 4 7.38 6.05 -21.93
C SER A 4 7.98 6.58 -20.64
N ILE A 5 7.75 5.87 -19.53
CA ILE A 5 8.39 6.18 -18.24
C ILE A 5 9.90 5.90 -18.43
N PRO A 6 10.79 6.87 -18.17
CA PRO A 6 12.24 6.64 -18.25
C PRO A 6 12.64 5.47 -17.35
N SER A 7 13.62 4.68 -17.78
CA SER A 7 13.98 3.42 -17.12
C SER A 7 14.46 3.62 -15.69
N ASP A 8 15.18 4.73 -15.44
CA ASP A 8 15.86 4.99 -14.19
C ASP A 8 15.81 6.48 -13.81
N LEU A 9 15.59 6.74 -12.52
CA LEU A 9 15.59 8.06 -11.90
C LEU A 9 16.78 8.18 -10.96
N VAL A 10 17.40 9.36 -10.90
CA VAL A 10 18.46 9.68 -9.93
C VAL A 10 17.88 10.61 -8.87
N PHE A 11 17.92 10.20 -7.60
CA PHE A 11 17.37 10.97 -6.48
C PHE A 11 17.97 10.53 -5.14
N GLU A 12 17.73 11.28 -4.07
CA GLU A 12 18.13 10.92 -2.70
C GLU A 12 17.06 10.06 -2.03
N CYS A 13 17.49 8.95 -1.41
CA CYS A 13 16.58 8.07 -0.67
C CYS A 13 15.88 8.85 0.46
N PRO A 14 14.54 8.86 0.53
CA PRO A 14 13.79 9.61 1.55
C PRO A 14 13.96 9.07 2.98
N ARG A 15 14.65 7.93 3.16
CA ARG A 15 14.87 7.30 4.47
C ARG A 15 16.30 7.46 4.99
N CYS A 16 17.31 7.24 4.14
CA CYS A 16 18.72 7.32 4.55
C CYS A 16 19.49 8.50 3.92
N ALA A 17 18.84 9.29 3.06
CA ALA A 17 19.45 10.41 2.31
C ALA A 17 20.63 10.04 1.40
N GLU A 18 20.87 8.74 1.16
CA GLU A 18 21.89 8.30 0.21
C GLU A 18 21.44 8.53 -1.24
N PRO A 19 22.34 8.95 -2.14
CA PRO A 19 22.03 9.09 -3.56
C PRO A 19 21.81 7.71 -4.20
N ILE A 20 20.72 7.54 -4.92
CA ILE A 20 20.36 6.27 -5.57
C ILE A 20 19.86 6.46 -7.01
N VAL A 21 20.01 5.39 -7.78
CA VAL A 21 19.42 5.22 -9.10
C VAL A 21 18.35 4.15 -9.01
N ALA A 22 17.09 4.48 -9.30
CA ALA A 22 15.98 3.52 -9.24
C ALA A 22 14.86 3.88 -10.21
N ARG A 23 14.12 2.86 -10.67
CA ARG A 23 12.98 3.00 -11.57
C ARG A 23 11.84 3.87 -10.99
N PHE A 24 11.65 3.82 -9.68
CA PHE A 24 10.58 4.53 -8.98
C PHE A 24 11.15 5.29 -7.78
N TYR A 25 10.58 6.47 -7.53
CA TYR A 25 10.89 7.23 -6.32
C TYR A 25 10.43 6.48 -5.06
N GLY A 26 11.33 6.35 -4.07
CA GLY A 26 11.01 5.69 -2.80
C GLY A 26 12.26 5.25 -2.02
N PRO A 27 12.08 4.52 -0.90
CA PRO A 27 13.20 3.99 -0.12
C PRO A 27 14.11 3.09 -0.97
N CYS A 28 15.43 3.23 -0.79
CA CYS A 28 16.42 2.39 -1.47
C CYS A 28 16.24 0.91 -1.11
N GLU A 29 16.78 0.02 -1.95
CA GLU A 29 16.71 -1.43 -1.73
C GLU A 29 17.23 -1.86 -0.34
N PRO A 30 18.40 -1.40 0.14
CA PRO A 30 18.86 -1.71 1.50
C PRO A 30 17.87 -1.27 2.60
N CYS A 31 17.29 -0.09 2.46
CA CYS A 31 16.27 0.41 3.39
C CYS A 31 15.02 -0.45 3.40
N ARG A 32 14.58 -0.93 2.23
CA ARG A 32 13.42 -1.81 2.10
C ARG A 32 13.70 -3.18 2.70
N ASP A 33 14.90 -3.72 2.51
CA ASP A 33 15.28 -5.01 3.06
C ASP A 33 15.40 -4.96 4.58
N ALA A 34 15.97 -3.88 5.14
CA ALA A 34 15.96 -3.65 6.57
C ALA A 34 14.55 -3.57 7.15
N LEU A 35 13.62 -2.88 6.46
CA LEU A 35 12.21 -2.81 6.87
C LEU A 35 11.51 -4.16 6.77
N ARG A 36 11.76 -4.94 5.71
CA ARG A 36 11.22 -6.29 5.59
C ARG A 36 11.77 -7.21 6.67
N ALA A 37 13.06 -7.14 6.97
CA ALA A 37 13.63 -7.94 8.06
C ALA A 37 13.04 -7.56 9.43
N ALA A 38 12.83 -6.27 9.68
CA ALA A 38 12.31 -5.79 10.96
C ALA A 38 10.79 -6.01 11.15
N PHE A 39 10.02 -5.97 10.05
CA PHE A 39 8.56 -5.94 10.08
C PHE A 39 7.90 -7.00 9.19
N ALA A 40 8.65 -7.99 8.68
CA ALA A 40 8.04 -9.15 8.06
C ALA A 40 7.14 -9.80 9.10
N ALA A 41 5.83 -9.70 8.87
CA ALA A 41 4.88 -10.46 9.65
C ALA A 41 5.13 -11.95 9.37
N GLU A 42 5.22 -12.74 10.43
CA GLU A 42 5.09 -14.18 10.27
C GLU A 42 3.72 -14.48 9.65
N ALA A 43 3.68 -15.41 8.69
CA ALA A 43 2.43 -15.91 8.17
C ALA A 43 1.68 -16.56 9.34
N ARG A 44 0.67 -15.86 9.85
CA ARG A 44 -0.24 -16.39 10.84
C ARG A 44 -1.47 -16.94 10.14
N ASP A 45 -1.93 -18.08 10.60
CA ASP A 45 -3.24 -18.59 10.23
C ASP A 45 -4.28 -17.58 10.74
N VAL A 46 -4.93 -16.89 9.82
CA VAL A 46 -6.04 -15.99 10.14
C VAL A 46 -7.28 -16.80 9.87
N GLU A 47 -8.02 -17.12 10.94
CA GLU A 47 -9.32 -17.77 10.79
C GLU A 47 -10.21 -16.83 9.96
N VAL A 48 -10.57 -17.29 8.76
CA VAL A 48 -11.47 -16.55 7.87
C VAL A 48 -12.87 -16.79 8.38
N GLU A 49 -13.31 -15.97 9.34
CA GLU A 49 -14.72 -15.85 9.66
C GLU A 49 -15.49 -15.42 8.40
N GLU A 50 -16.68 -15.99 8.20
CA GLU A 50 -17.54 -15.61 7.08
C GLU A 50 -17.83 -14.10 7.14
N TYR A 51 -17.67 -13.42 6.00
CA TYR A 51 -17.99 -12.01 5.91
C TYR A 51 -19.49 -11.81 6.15
N VAL A 52 -19.85 -11.31 7.34
CA VAL A 52 -21.22 -10.87 7.66
C VAL A 52 -21.31 -9.37 7.39
N PRO A 53 -22.08 -8.92 6.38
CA PRO A 53 -22.34 -7.51 6.17
C PRO A 53 -22.99 -6.92 7.42
N LYS A 54 -22.26 -6.04 8.11
CA LYS A 54 -22.83 -5.31 9.24
C LYS A 54 -23.78 -4.26 8.67
N MET A 55 -25.07 -4.56 8.69
CA MET A 55 -26.16 -3.69 8.23
C MET A 55 -26.35 -2.51 9.20
N ASN A 56 -25.39 -1.58 9.23
CA ASN A 56 -25.45 -0.32 9.99
C ASN A 56 -26.15 0.80 9.20
N VAL A 57 -27.00 0.44 8.24
CA VAL A 57 -27.74 1.39 7.42
C VAL A 57 -29.16 1.57 7.94
N THR A 58 -29.52 2.80 8.29
CA THR A 58 -30.92 3.19 8.49
C THR A 58 -31.53 3.50 7.12
N PRO A 59 -32.70 2.93 6.76
CA PRO A 59 -33.36 3.26 5.50
C PRO A 59 -33.57 4.78 5.38
N ASN A 60 -33.17 5.36 4.25
CA ASN A 60 -33.37 6.77 3.97
C ASN A 60 -34.88 7.03 3.77
N ALA A 61 -35.45 7.98 4.52
CA ALA A 61 -36.87 8.36 4.46
C ALA A 61 -37.32 8.85 3.07
N VAL A 62 -36.39 9.19 2.17
CA VAL A 62 -36.72 9.58 0.78
C VAL A 62 -37.16 8.38 -0.08
N ALA A 63 -36.89 7.14 0.35
CA ALA A 63 -37.26 5.93 -0.38
C ALA A 63 -38.60 5.30 0.07
N SER A 64 -39.31 5.88 1.04
CA SER A 64 -40.66 5.40 1.42
C SER A 64 -41.71 5.92 0.43
N LYS A 65 -42.53 5.01 -0.11
CA LYS A 65 -43.69 5.31 -0.96
C LYS A 65 -44.97 5.48 -0.12
N GLU A 66 -44.93 6.35 0.88
CA GLU A 66 -46.16 6.95 1.43
C GLU A 66 -46.40 8.31 0.79
#